data_AF-A0A4Y2NNN7-F1
#
_entry.id   AF-A0A4Y2NNN7-F1
#
_cell.length_a   1.000
_cell.length_b   1.000
_cell.length_c   1.000
_cell.angle_alpha   90.00
_cell.angle_beta   90.00
_cell.angle_gamma   90.00
#
_symmetry.space_group_name_H-M   'P 1'
#
loop_
_entity.id
_entity.type
_entity.pdbx_description
1 polymer ?
#
loop_
_entity_poly.entity_id
_entity_poly.type
_entity_poly.pdbx_seq_one_letter_code
_entity_poly.pdbx_strand_id
1 'polypeptide(L)'
;MNVNTGLNLCPVFTFFYSHVTSIKAKDMWDNVRRACGIYPEKRISCLRKNGQEIRNTSEMVEVLAEAFASNCSSSIYTEPFLTHKNRTERIKLRFQTTKHLSYNTDLTIFELHTALSVIKHTSPGPDEVIYSMLQHLSEHFLLNILYMFNRIWKEHVFPDCWKHAFVIPIPKPGCMCKLFERIINVRLVHILEKNEYISPFQSGYRKSRSIIDNLMSLGIDIRVAFLKRNHLVSIFFDIYKAYDRTWRYGIMKNLYDHGFRGNLPIFVQNFLNQIFFESGWRILIPIFFARKKVFLSAVLQA
;
A
#
# COMPACT_ATOMS: atom_id res chain seq x y z
N MET A 1 50.10 -46.88 -13.80
CA MET A 1 50.22 -46.07 -12.57
C MET A 1 49.35 -44.84 -12.73
N ASN A 2 48.35 -44.74 -11.83
CA ASN A 2 47.56 -43.56 -11.37
C ASN A 2 46.99 -42.57 -12.40
N VAL A 3 45.67 -42.42 -12.61
CA VAL A 3 44.47 -42.20 -11.74
C VAL A 3 44.24 -40.72 -11.35
N ASN A 4 43.14 -40.18 -11.91
CA ASN A 4 42.11 -39.22 -11.44
C ASN A 4 42.38 -38.18 -10.33
N THR A 5 41.85 -36.95 -10.54
CA THR A 5 40.63 -36.34 -9.91
C THR A 5 40.65 -34.81 -10.18
N GLY A 6 39.58 -34.03 -10.35
CA GLY A 6 38.13 -34.23 -10.27
C GLY A 6 37.42 -33.13 -11.09
N LEU A 7 36.37 -33.46 -11.84
CA LEU A 7 34.95 -33.42 -11.46
C LEU A 7 34.26 -32.09 -11.83
N ASN A 8 33.64 -32.13 -13.00
CA ASN A 8 32.47 -31.34 -13.40
C ASN A 8 31.37 -31.42 -12.36
N LEU A 9 30.75 -30.28 -12.01
CA LEU A 9 29.39 -30.22 -11.49
C LEU A 9 28.63 -29.07 -12.16
N CYS A 10 27.88 -29.41 -13.20
CA CYS A 10 26.71 -28.64 -13.66
C CYS A 10 25.70 -28.51 -12.52
N PRO A 11 25.09 -27.35 -12.27
CA PRO A 11 23.77 -27.31 -11.69
C PRO A 11 22.78 -27.70 -12.77
N VAL A 12 22.38 -28.97 -12.75
CA VAL A 12 21.22 -29.49 -13.47
C VAL A 12 19.99 -28.77 -12.93
N PHE A 13 19.52 -27.74 -13.64
CA PHE A 13 18.16 -27.24 -13.46
C PHE A 13 17.21 -28.19 -14.18
N THR A 14 16.78 -29.24 -13.46
CA THR A 14 15.67 -30.09 -13.88
C THR A 14 14.38 -29.26 -13.81
N PHE A 15 13.99 -28.63 -14.92
CA PHE A 15 12.66 -28.07 -15.06
C PHE A 15 11.68 -29.22 -15.28
N PHE A 16 10.87 -29.53 -14.27
CA PHE A 16 9.64 -30.30 -14.45
C PHE A 16 8.71 -29.51 -15.38
N TYR A 17 8.61 -29.95 -16.65
CA TYR A 17 7.71 -29.38 -17.64
C TYR A 17 6.39 -30.16 -17.61
N SER A 18 5.48 -29.80 -16.70
CA SER A 18 4.08 -30.20 -16.81
C SER A 18 3.30 -29.06 -17.46
N HIS A 19 3.05 -29.24 -18.77
CA HIS A 19 1.96 -28.69 -19.58
C HIS A 19 1.35 -27.34 -19.13
N VAL A 20 1.58 -26.28 -19.92
CA VAL A 20 0.53 -25.45 -20.57
C VAL A 20 1.13 -24.17 -21.18
N THR A 21 0.73 -23.91 -22.42
CA THR A 21 0.83 -22.70 -23.27
C THR A 21 2.08 -22.45 -24.13
N SER A 22 1.79 -22.21 -25.42
CA SER A 22 2.64 -21.65 -26.47
C SER A 22 3.16 -20.26 -26.05
N ILE A 23 4.23 -20.23 -25.26
CA ILE A 23 4.95 -19.00 -24.97
C ILE A 23 5.94 -18.77 -26.12
N LYS A 24 5.82 -17.63 -26.83
CA LYS A 24 6.76 -17.29 -27.89
C LYS A 24 8.15 -17.14 -27.29
N ALA A 25 9.19 -17.59 -28.00
CA ALA A 25 10.58 -17.52 -27.53
C ALA A 25 11.00 -16.11 -27.06
N LYS A 26 10.44 -15.06 -27.68
CA LYS A 26 10.61 -13.67 -27.26
C LYS A 26 10.09 -13.40 -25.84
N ASP A 27 8.88 -13.88 -25.53
CA ASP A 27 8.25 -13.68 -24.22
C ASP A 27 9.00 -14.47 -23.14
N MET A 28 9.52 -15.65 -23.47
CA MET A 28 10.40 -16.43 -22.60
C MET A 28 11.72 -15.69 -22.34
N TRP A 29 12.36 -15.16 -23.38
CA TRP A 29 13.58 -14.35 -23.23
C TRP A 29 13.34 -13.04 -22.48
N ASP A 30 12.19 -12.41 -22.63
CA ASP A 30 11.81 -11.23 -21.85
C ASP A 30 11.55 -11.56 -20.37
N ASN A 31 11.05 -12.77 -20.06
CA ASN A 31 10.94 -13.26 -18.69
C ASN A 31 12.33 -13.53 -18.08
N VAL A 32 13.24 -14.16 -18.83
CA VAL A 32 14.62 -14.41 -18.41
C VAL A 32 15.37 -13.10 -18.17
N ARG A 33 15.30 -12.14 -19.11
CA ARG A 33 15.88 -10.80 -18.94
C ARG A 33 15.34 -10.09 -17.70
N ARG A 34 14.03 -10.15 -17.46
CA ARG A 34 13.39 -9.59 -16.25
C ARG A 34 13.85 -10.29 -14.97
N ALA A 35 14.07 -11.60 -14.99
CA ALA A 35 14.61 -12.36 -13.86
C ALA A 35 16.07 -11.99 -13.56
N CYS A 36 16.86 -11.68 -14.59
CA CYS A 36 18.23 -11.19 -14.48
C CYS A 36 18.35 -9.67 -14.23
N GLY A 37 17.24 -8.96 -14.01
CA GLY A 37 17.24 -7.52 -13.75
C GLY A 37 17.49 -6.63 -14.98
N ILE A 38 17.52 -7.20 -16.19
CA ILE A 38 17.69 -6.46 -17.44
C ILE A 38 16.31 -6.01 -17.93
N TYR A 39 15.98 -4.75 -17.69
CA TYR A 39 14.73 -4.14 -18.16
C TYR A 39 15.02 -3.28 -19.40
N PRO A 40 14.31 -3.48 -20.53
CA PRO A 40 14.37 -2.51 -21.61
C PRO A 40 13.83 -1.17 -21.10
N GLU A 41 14.60 -0.09 -21.26
CA GLU A 41 14.14 1.28 -20.94
C GLU A 41 12.96 1.65 -21.84
N LYS A 42 11.73 1.38 -21.39
CA LYS A 42 10.54 1.97 -21.99
C LYS A 42 10.41 3.39 -21.46
N ARG A 43 11.08 4.34 -22.11
CA ARG A 43 10.83 5.77 -21.86
C ARG A 43 9.51 6.17 -22.50
N ILE A 44 8.65 6.82 -21.73
CA ILE A 44 7.44 7.46 -22.28
C ILE A 44 7.95 8.61 -23.16
N SER A 45 7.75 8.51 -24.47
CA SER A 45 8.27 9.48 -25.44
C SER A 45 7.28 10.62 -25.74
N CYS A 46 6.00 10.43 -25.46
CA CYS A 46 4.97 11.45 -25.62
C CYS A 46 3.75 11.19 -24.72
N LEU A 47 3.07 12.27 -24.33
CA LEU A 47 1.72 12.25 -23.77
C LEU A 47 0.79 13.04 -24.69
N ARG A 48 -0.48 12.65 -24.76
CA ARG A 48 -1.47 13.36 -25.58
C ARG A 48 -2.52 14.01 -24.69
N LYS A 49 -2.67 15.34 -24.75
CA LYS A 49 -3.67 16.11 -24.01
C LYS A 49 -4.48 16.93 -25.00
N ASN A 50 -5.80 16.78 -25.00
CA ASN A 50 -6.72 17.55 -25.88
C ASN A 50 -6.31 17.53 -27.36
N GLY A 51 -5.78 16.40 -27.85
CA GLY A 51 -5.32 16.24 -29.23
C GLY A 51 -3.87 16.66 -29.52
N GLN A 52 -3.22 17.43 -28.64
CA GLN A 52 -1.82 17.85 -28.78
C GLN A 52 -0.86 16.82 -28.19
N GLU A 53 0.25 16.55 -28.89
CA GLU A 53 1.35 15.71 -28.42
C GLU A 53 2.37 16.54 -27.64
N ILE A 54 2.59 16.16 -26.39
CA ILE A 54 3.57 16.74 -25.49
C ILE A 54 4.75 15.78 -25.43
N ARG A 55 5.92 16.26 -25.85
CA ARG A 55 7.18 15.49 -25.91
C ARG A 55 8.21 15.91 -24.87
N ASN A 56 7.98 17.05 -24.21
CA ASN A 56 8.85 17.57 -23.17
C ASN A 56 8.58 16.86 -21.83
N THR A 57 9.61 16.29 -21.21
CA THR A 57 9.52 15.59 -19.92
C THR A 57 8.94 16.46 -18.81
N SER A 58 9.26 17.76 -18.77
CA SER A 58 8.73 18.68 -17.75
C SER A 58 7.22 18.86 -17.88
N GLU A 59 6.76 19.14 -19.10
CA GLU A 59 5.34 19.33 -19.40
C GLU A 59 4.57 18.02 -19.25
N MET A 60 5.17 16.87 -19.59
CA MET A 60 4.56 15.57 -19.35
C MET A 60 4.30 15.32 -17.87
N VAL A 61 5.26 15.65 -17.00
CA VAL A 61 5.11 15.51 -15.55
C VAL A 61 4.00 16.44 -15.04
N GLU A 62 3.93 17.66 -15.57
CA GLU A 62 2.90 18.63 -15.21
C GLU A 62 1.49 18.21 -15.65
N VAL A 63 1.35 17.65 -16.85
CA VAL A 63 0.07 17.11 -17.32
C VAL A 63 -0.38 15.92 -16.51
N LEU A 64 0.53 15.00 -16.17
CA LEU A 64 0.20 13.90 -15.26
C LEU A 64 -0.25 14.47 -13.92
N ALA A 65 0.48 15.44 -13.39
CA ALA A 65 0.18 16.05 -12.12
C ALA A 65 -1.20 16.69 -12.04
N GLU A 66 -1.56 17.50 -13.03
CA GLU A 66 -2.89 18.06 -13.14
C GLU A 66 -3.97 16.97 -13.23
N ALA A 67 -3.72 15.91 -14.01
CA ALA A 67 -4.65 14.78 -14.14
C ALA A 67 -4.87 14.05 -12.81
N PHE A 68 -3.86 13.94 -11.96
CA PHE A 68 -4.00 13.34 -10.63
C PHE A 68 -4.58 14.31 -9.59
N ALA A 69 -4.14 15.58 -9.58
CA ALA A 69 -4.69 16.61 -8.71
C ALA A 69 -6.20 16.79 -8.95
N SER A 70 -6.62 16.79 -10.21
CA SER A 70 -8.05 16.83 -10.57
C SER A 70 -8.82 15.61 -10.06
N ASN A 71 -8.23 14.40 -10.00
CA ASN A 71 -8.85 13.21 -9.40
C ASN A 71 -8.94 13.24 -7.86
N CYS A 72 -8.17 14.11 -7.21
CA CYS A 72 -8.22 14.31 -5.76
C CYS A 72 -8.98 15.58 -5.36
N SER A 73 -9.47 16.34 -6.33
CA SER A 73 -10.14 17.63 -6.11
C SER A 73 -11.54 17.46 -5.51
N SER A 74 -11.95 18.44 -4.72
CA SER A 74 -13.31 18.46 -4.15
C SER A 74 -14.40 18.57 -5.23
N SER A 75 -14.09 19.09 -6.43
CA SER A 75 -15.04 19.25 -7.54
C SER A 75 -15.58 17.94 -8.12
N ILE A 76 -15.09 16.77 -7.65
CA ILE A 76 -15.63 15.45 -8.01
C ILE A 76 -16.91 15.13 -7.23
N TYR A 77 -17.09 15.73 -6.05
CA TYR A 77 -18.23 15.42 -5.20
C TYR A 77 -19.48 16.17 -5.62
N THR A 78 -20.64 15.60 -5.32
CA THR A 78 -21.93 16.26 -5.53
C THR A 78 -22.11 17.44 -4.56
N GLU A 79 -22.87 18.46 -4.98
CA GLU A 79 -23.11 19.67 -4.19
C GLU A 79 -23.65 19.41 -2.76
N PRO A 80 -24.59 18.46 -2.54
CA PRO A 80 -25.04 18.11 -1.20
C PRO A 80 -23.90 17.57 -0.32
N PHE A 81 -23.01 16.76 -0.89
CA PHE A 81 -21.86 16.22 -0.16
C PHE A 81 -20.82 17.29 0.13
N LEU A 82 -20.58 18.23 -0.80
CA LEU A 82 -19.69 19.38 -0.58
C LEU A 82 -20.14 20.22 0.60
N THR A 83 -21.44 20.50 0.69
CA THR A 83 -22.02 21.24 1.82
C THR A 83 -21.80 20.50 3.14
N HIS A 84 -22.07 19.18 3.17
CA HIS A 84 -21.82 18.35 4.35
C HIS A 84 -20.33 18.31 4.72
N LYS A 85 -19.45 18.11 3.74
CA LYS A 85 -17.99 18.07 3.90
C LYS A 85 -17.50 19.38 4.53
N ASN A 86 -17.84 20.51 3.92
CA ASN A 86 -17.43 21.84 4.40
C ASN A 86 -17.93 22.12 5.83
N ARG A 87 -19.14 21.67 6.17
CA ARG A 87 -19.66 21.80 7.55
C ARG A 87 -18.88 20.93 8.53
N THR A 88 -18.59 19.69 8.15
CA THR A 88 -17.98 18.71 9.05
C THR A 88 -16.50 18.99 9.26
N GLU A 89 -15.78 19.43 8.23
CA GLU A 89 -14.34 19.77 8.30
C GLU A 89 -14.03 20.98 9.18
N ARG A 90 -15.03 21.80 9.56
CA ARG A 90 -14.85 22.90 10.52
C ARG A 90 -14.54 22.40 11.93
N ILE A 91 -14.91 21.17 12.25
CA ILE A 91 -14.67 20.57 13.56
C ILE A 91 -13.24 20.03 13.59
N LYS A 92 -12.39 20.54 14.49
CA LYS A 92 -11.02 20.03 14.63
C LYS A 92 -11.02 18.76 15.48
N LEU A 93 -10.53 17.66 14.91
CA LEU A 93 -10.35 16.39 15.62
C LEU A 93 -9.10 16.46 16.51
N ARG A 94 -9.26 16.18 17.81
CA ARG A 94 -8.18 16.19 18.80
C ARG A 94 -7.88 14.78 19.31
N PHE A 95 -6.76 14.20 18.87
CA PHE A 95 -6.39 12.83 19.22
C PHE A 95 -5.58 12.71 20.52
N GLN A 96 -5.26 13.81 21.20
CA GLN A 96 -4.51 13.75 22.46
C GLN A 96 -5.26 12.94 23.53
N THR A 97 -4.52 12.16 24.31
CA THR A 97 -5.08 11.37 25.42
C THR A 97 -4.04 11.19 26.51
N THR A 98 -4.50 11.17 27.76
CA THR A 98 -3.73 10.73 28.93
C THR A 98 -4.00 9.27 29.28
N LYS A 99 -5.01 8.65 28.67
CA LYS A 99 -5.33 7.24 28.88
C LYS A 99 -4.24 6.36 28.29
N HIS A 100 -3.80 5.38 29.08
CA HIS A 100 -2.90 4.34 28.60
C HIS A 100 -3.69 3.36 27.72
N LEU A 101 -3.43 3.40 26.42
CA LEU A 101 -4.04 2.49 25.43
C LEU A 101 -2.95 1.55 24.92
N SER A 102 -3.23 0.25 24.92
CA SER A 102 -2.23 -0.79 24.63
C SER A 102 -1.56 -0.63 23.27
N TYR A 103 -2.25 -0.05 22.30
CA TYR A 103 -1.72 0.17 20.96
C TYR A 103 -0.78 1.38 20.84
N ASN A 104 -0.73 2.25 21.86
CA ASN A 104 0.17 3.40 21.91
C ASN A 104 1.52 3.08 22.55
N THR A 105 1.71 1.87 23.08
CA THR A 105 3.00 1.43 23.63
C THR A 105 4.10 1.43 22.57
N ASP A 106 5.34 1.36 23.01
CA ASP A 106 6.49 1.27 22.12
C ASP A 106 6.43 0.02 21.23
N LEU A 107 6.95 0.12 20.02
CA LEU A 107 7.19 -1.01 19.15
C LEU A 107 8.19 -1.96 19.79
N THR A 108 7.93 -3.25 19.64
CA THR A 108 8.78 -4.33 20.14
C THR A 108 9.66 -4.91 19.04
N ILE A 109 10.77 -5.52 19.44
CA ILE A 109 11.65 -6.25 18.51
C ILE A 109 10.92 -7.41 17.84
N PHE A 110 9.97 -8.05 18.54
CA PHE A 110 9.14 -9.12 18.01
C PHE A 110 8.26 -8.65 16.85
N GLU A 111 7.66 -7.46 16.96
CA GLU A 111 6.87 -6.87 15.88
C GLU A 111 7.74 -6.54 14.67
N LEU A 112 8.98 -6.07 14.89
CA LEU A 112 9.95 -5.81 13.83
C LEU A 112 10.32 -7.12 13.10
N HIS A 113 10.67 -8.18 13.84
CA HIS A 113 10.96 -9.49 13.24
C HIS A 113 9.78 -10.08 12.48
N THR A 114 8.57 -9.98 13.05
CA THR A 114 7.33 -10.45 12.41
C THR A 114 7.07 -9.68 11.12
N ALA A 115 7.30 -8.37 11.12
CA ALA A 115 7.14 -7.55 9.92
C ALA A 115 8.16 -7.93 8.83
N LEU A 116 9.40 -8.25 9.21
CA LEU A 116 10.51 -8.69 8.35
C LEU A 116 10.32 -10.09 7.75
N SER A 117 9.78 -11.04 8.52
CA SER A 117 9.58 -12.43 8.07
C SER A 117 8.55 -12.56 6.95
N VAL A 118 7.58 -11.65 6.90
CA VAL A 118 6.50 -11.62 5.90
C VAL A 118 6.89 -10.80 4.66
N ILE A 119 8.12 -10.27 4.58
CA ILE A 119 8.53 -9.47 3.42
C ILE A 119 8.91 -10.37 2.26
N LYS A 120 8.14 -10.26 1.17
CA LYS A 120 8.53 -10.80 -0.14
C LYS A 120 9.63 -9.92 -0.74
N HIS A 121 10.61 -10.53 -1.41
CA HIS A 121 11.62 -9.81 -2.19
C HIS A 121 10.93 -8.88 -3.20
N THR A 122 10.90 -7.60 -2.88
CA THR A 122 10.37 -6.55 -3.75
C THR A 122 11.51 -5.62 -4.12
N SER A 123 11.43 -5.01 -5.30
CA SER A 123 12.54 -4.14 -5.75
C SER A 123 12.73 -2.98 -4.78
N PRO A 124 14.00 -2.55 -4.57
CA PRO A 124 14.36 -1.51 -3.62
C PRO A 124 13.65 -0.18 -3.90
N GLY A 125 13.52 0.63 -2.85
CA GLY A 125 13.11 2.03 -2.97
C GLY A 125 14.26 2.92 -3.46
N PRO A 126 14.08 4.25 -3.46
CA PRO A 126 15.12 5.21 -3.82
C PRO A 126 16.27 5.26 -2.81
N ASP A 127 16.11 4.62 -1.66
CA ASP A 127 17.15 4.36 -0.68
C ASP A 127 18.07 3.20 -1.06
N GLU A 128 17.80 2.48 -2.15
CA GLU A 128 18.55 1.33 -2.68
C GLU A 128 18.70 0.13 -1.72
N VAL A 129 18.20 0.24 -0.49
CA VAL A 129 18.22 -0.83 0.50
C VAL A 129 17.23 -1.92 0.11
N ILE A 130 17.74 -3.11 -0.16
CA ILE A 130 16.95 -4.29 -0.50
C ILE A 130 16.46 -4.97 0.79
N TYR A 131 15.26 -5.52 0.77
CA TYR A 131 14.71 -6.26 1.93
C TYR A 131 15.56 -7.46 2.36
N SER A 132 16.29 -8.08 1.44
CA SER A 132 17.28 -9.11 1.78
C SER A 132 18.38 -8.55 2.66
N MET A 133 18.82 -7.29 2.47
CA MET A 133 19.82 -6.67 3.35
C MET A 133 19.27 -6.52 4.76
N LEU A 134 18.02 -6.09 4.91
CA LEU A 134 17.36 -5.95 6.23
C LEU A 134 17.19 -7.28 6.96
N GLN A 135 16.95 -8.37 6.24
CA GLN A 135 16.84 -9.72 6.82
C GLN A 135 18.18 -10.28 7.31
N HIS A 136 19.30 -9.81 6.77
CA HIS A 136 20.65 -10.25 7.16
C HIS A 136 21.38 -9.22 8.04
N LEU A 137 20.70 -8.16 8.50
CA LEU A 137 21.29 -7.23 9.46
C LEU A 137 21.55 -7.92 10.79
N SER A 138 22.62 -7.51 11.47
CA SER A 138 22.88 -7.97 12.83
C SER A 138 21.79 -7.47 13.79
N GLU A 139 21.58 -8.20 14.88
CA GLU A 139 20.60 -7.86 15.91
C GLU A 139 20.82 -6.45 16.47
N HIS A 140 22.08 -6.02 16.62
CA HIS A 140 22.44 -4.66 17.03
C HIS A 140 21.90 -3.59 16.07
N PHE A 141 21.97 -3.81 14.75
CA PHE A 141 21.39 -2.87 13.77
C PHE A 141 19.87 -2.86 13.81
N LEU A 142 19.23 -4.01 14.03
CA LEU A 142 17.77 -4.08 14.19
C LEU A 142 17.29 -3.32 15.43
N LEU A 143 18.04 -3.39 16.54
CA LEU A 143 17.75 -2.60 17.74
C LEU A 143 17.89 -1.09 17.50
N ASN A 144 18.87 -0.67 16.70
CA ASN A 144 19.00 0.74 16.30
C ASN A 144 17.83 1.21 15.42
N ILE A 145 17.36 0.36 14.49
CA ILE A 145 16.17 0.63 13.69
C ILE A 145 14.93 0.72 14.59
N LEU A 146 14.78 -0.20 15.55
CA LEU A 146 13.68 -0.18 16.51
C LEU A 146 13.68 1.10 17.35
N TYR A 147 14.86 1.51 17.83
CA TYR A 147 15.03 2.76 18.57
C TYR A 147 14.57 3.96 17.73
N MET A 148 15.02 4.04 16.48
CA MET A 148 14.60 5.08 15.54
C MET A 148 13.08 5.08 15.32
N PHE A 149 12.48 3.91 15.10
CA PHE A 149 11.03 3.80 14.92
C PHE A 149 10.25 4.21 16.18
N ASN A 150 10.74 3.86 17.37
CA ASN A 150 10.13 4.27 18.62
C ASN A 150 10.25 5.77 18.88
N ARG A 151 11.34 6.41 18.44
CA ARG A 151 11.44 7.87 18.45
C ARG A 151 10.41 8.50 17.53
N ILE A 152 10.29 8.04 16.28
CA ILE A 152 9.27 8.53 15.33
C ILE A 152 7.85 8.31 15.89
N TRP A 153 7.61 7.16 16.53
CA TRP A 153 6.32 6.81 17.12
C TRP A 153 5.91 7.76 18.26
N LYS A 154 6.86 8.19 19.11
CA LYS A 154 6.61 9.11 20.24
C LYS A 154 6.60 10.58 19.83
N GLU A 155 7.56 10.98 19.00
CA GLU A 155 7.75 12.38 18.62
C GLU A 155 6.80 12.81 17.48
N HIS A 156 6.23 11.84 16.75
CA HIS A 156 5.37 12.06 15.58
C HIS A 156 6.06 12.79 14.41
N VAL A 157 7.39 12.90 14.44
CA VAL A 157 8.21 13.51 13.41
C VAL A 157 8.81 12.44 12.51
N PHE A 158 8.54 12.54 11.21
CA PHE A 158 9.08 11.63 10.21
C PHE A 158 10.35 12.22 9.59
N PRO A 159 11.36 11.39 9.27
CA PRO A 159 12.56 11.85 8.56
C PRO A 159 12.20 12.51 7.23
N ASP A 160 12.86 13.62 6.88
CA ASP A 160 12.59 14.34 5.63
C ASP A 160 12.87 13.47 4.40
N CYS A 161 13.84 12.56 4.47
CA CYS A 161 14.13 11.61 3.39
C CYS A 161 12.96 10.66 3.09
N TRP A 162 12.03 10.43 4.03
CA TRP A 162 10.83 9.63 3.77
C TRP A 162 9.72 10.43 3.08
N LYS A 163 9.82 11.76 3.06
CA LYS A 163 8.90 12.67 2.35
C LYS A 163 9.21 12.76 0.86
N HIS A 164 10.47 12.53 0.47
CA HIS A 164 10.94 12.63 -0.91
C HIS A 164 10.83 11.28 -1.62
N ALA A 165 10.05 11.20 -2.71
CA ALA A 165 9.98 10.03 -3.59
C ALA A 165 10.23 10.45 -5.03
N PHE A 166 11.11 9.76 -5.75
CA PHE A 166 11.32 9.99 -7.18
C PHE A 166 10.03 9.67 -7.96
N VAL A 167 9.61 10.62 -8.81
CA VAL A 167 8.44 10.49 -9.70
C VAL A 167 8.80 9.57 -10.87
N ILE A 168 8.77 8.27 -10.62
CA ILE A 168 8.51 7.25 -11.63
C ILE A 168 6.98 7.02 -11.57
N PRO A 169 6.27 6.71 -12.68
CA PRO A 169 4.82 6.42 -12.67
C PRO A 169 4.36 5.35 -11.67
N ILE A 170 5.29 4.72 -10.93
CA ILE A 170 5.08 3.92 -9.74
C ILE A 170 6.13 4.35 -8.69
N PRO A 171 5.84 5.26 -7.75
CA PRO A 171 6.76 5.57 -6.67
C PRO A 171 6.88 4.36 -5.74
N LYS A 172 8.12 3.98 -5.40
CA LYS A 172 8.40 2.97 -4.38
C LYS A 172 8.89 3.71 -3.13
N PRO A 173 8.14 3.74 -2.02
CA PRO A 173 8.69 4.30 -0.78
C PRO A 173 9.94 3.51 -0.36
N GLY A 174 10.82 4.18 0.38
CA GLY A 174 12.00 3.56 1.00
C GLY A 174 11.61 2.34 1.84
N CYS A 175 12.51 1.35 1.92
CA CYS A 175 12.24 0.08 2.57
C CYS A 175 11.88 0.25 4.05
N MET A 176 12.50 1.22 4.73
CA MET A 176 12.30 1.51 6.15
C MET A 176 10.91 2.07 6.45
N CYS A 177 10.43 3.01 5.61
CA CYS A 177 9.10 3.59 5.74
C CYS A 177 8.01 2.51 5.58
N LYS A 178 8.16 1.63 4.58
CA LYS A 178 7.25 0.48 4.38
C LYS A 178 7.29 -0.52 5.53
N LEU A 179 8.45 -0.73 6.15
CA LEU A 179 8.60 -1.62 7.29
C LEU A 179 7.86 -1.05 8.50
N PHE A 180 8.04 0.24 8.80
CA PHE A 180 7.36 0.93 9.88
C PHE A 180 5.83 0.93 9.69
N GLU A 181 5.36 1.29 8.49
CA GLU A 181 3.93 1.23 8.13
C GLU A 181 3.33 -0.16 8.32
N ARG A 182 4.09 -1.21 7.97
CA ARG A 182 3.62 -2.58 8.12
C ARG A 182 3.41 -2.95 9.58
N ILE A 183 4.34 -2.58 10.45
CA ILE A 183 4.22 -2.83 11.89
C ILE A 183 2.95 -2.15 12.43
N ILE A 184 2.76 -0.87 12.09
CA ILE A 184 1.60 -0.10 12.55
C ILE A 184 0.29 -0.65 11.95
N ASN A 185 0.31 -1.11 10.70
CA ASN A 185 -0.85 -1.75 10.07
C ASN A 185 -1.29 -3.00 10.82
N VAL A 186 -0.33 -3.84 11.25
CA VAL A 186 -0.65 -5.06 12.02
C VAL A 186 -1.34 -4.68 13.33
N ARG A 187 -0.86 -3.64 14.02
CA ARG A 187 -1.52 -3.13 15.24
C ARG A 187 -2.92 -2.61 14.96
N LEU A 188 -3.09 -1.76 13.94
CA LEU A 188 -4.38 -1.19 13.58
C LEU A 188 -5.40 -2.29 13.27
N VAL A 189 -5.08 -3.20 12.34
CA VAL A 189 -5.97 -4.31 11.97
C VAL A 189 -6.32 -5.15 13.18
N HIS A 190 -5.37 -5.46 14.07
CA HIS A 190 -5.65 -6.22 15.28
C HIS A 190 -6.71 -5.55 16.17
N ILE A 191 -6.66 -4.22 16.33
CA ILE A 191 -7.64 -3.47 17.14
C ILE A 191 -9.00 -3.43 16.45
N LEU A 192 -9.02 -3.19 15.14
CA LEU A 192 -10.26 -3.16 14.35
C LEU A 192 -11.01 -4.49 14.40
N GLU A 193 -10.27 -5.60 14.31
CA GLU A 193 -10.82 -6.96 14.43
C GLU A 193 -11.29 -7.25 15.86
N LYS A 194 -10.48 -6.89 16.87
CA LYS A 194 -10.81 -7.12 18.28
C LYS A 194 -12.08 -6.38 18.72
N ASN A 195 -12.31 -5.19 18.17
CA ASN A 195 -13.46 -4.36 18.50
C ASN A 195 -14.63 -4.53 17.50
N GLU A 196 -14.52 -5.46 16.54
CA GLU A 196 -15.56 -5.75 15.53
C GLU A 196 -15.97 -4.54 14.69
N TYR A 197 -15.06 -3.58 14.47
CA TYR A 197 -15.32 -2.43 13.58
C TYR A 197 -15.34 -2.84 12.10
N ILE A 198 -14.74 -3.98 11.77
CA ILE A 198 -14.77 -4.54 10.42
C ILE A 198 -15.97 -5.49 10.28
N SER A 199 -16.80 -5.25 9.26
CA SER A 199 -17.94 -6.11 8.95
C SER A 199 -17.53 -7.57 8.74
N PRO A 200 -18.31 -8.54 9.28
CA PRO A 200 -18.06 -9.97 9.07
C PRO A 200 -18.13 -10.40 7.60
N PHE A 201 -18.85 -9.66 6.76
CA PHE A 201 -19.00 -9.92 5.32
C PHE A 201 -17.86 -9.35 4.47
N GLN A 202 -16.92 -8.63 5.09
CA GLN A 202 -15.79 -8.07 4.39
C GLN A 202 -14.63 -9.06 4.29
N SER A 203 -14.40 -9.57 3.09
CA SER A 203 -13.30 -10.52 2.81
C SER A 203 -12.05 -9.85 2.21
N GLY A 204 -12.18 -8.65 1.64
CA GLY A 204 -11.05 -7.94 1.02
C GLY A 204 -10.02 -7.47 2.05
N TYR A 205 -8.74 -7.73 1.79
CA TYR A 205 -7.59 -7.28 2.61
C TYR A 205 -7.62 -7.71 4.09
N ARG A 206 -8.43 -8.71 4.43
CA ARG A 206 -8.54 -9.27 5.76
C ARG A 206 -7.73 -10.56 5.85
N LYS A 207 -6.99 -10.75 6.95
CA LYS A 207 -6.24 -11.99 7.16
C LYS A 207 -7.21 -13.16 7.26
N SER A 208 -6.80 -14.30 6.70
CA SER A 208 -7.60 -15.54 6.70
C SER A 208 -8.96 -15.44 5.98
N ARG A 209 -9.15 -14.42 5.12
CA ARG A 209 -10.28 -14.30 4.21
C ARG A 209 -9.80 -14.21 2.78
N SER A 210 -10.61 -14.66 1.85
CA SER A 210 -10.30 -14.63 0.43
C SER A 210 -11.53 -14.27 -0.41
N ILE A 211 -11.29 -13.98 -1.69
CA ILE A 211 -12.38 -13.73 -2.65
C ILE A 211 -13.32 -14.95 -2.76
N ILE A 212 -12.80 -16.15 -2.48
CA ILE A 212 -13.56 -17.40 -2.52
C ILE A 212 -14.70 -17.36 -1.49
N ASP A 213 -14.50 -16.74 -0.32
CA ASP A 213 -15.54 -16.66 0.71
C ASP A 213 -16.77 -15.89 0.21
N ASN A 214 -16.53 -14.76 -0.48
CA ASN A 214 -17.61 -13.96 -1.07
C ASN A 214 -18.29 -14.69 -2.22
N LEU A 215 -17.51 -15.39 -3.07
CA LEU A 215 -18.04 -16.17 -4.17
C LEU A 215 -18.91 -17.34 -3.66
N MET A 216 -18.46 -18.02 -2.60
CA MET A 216 -19.20 -19.09 -1.96
C MET A 216 -20.49 -18.59 -1.32
N SER A 217 -20.46 -17.45 -0.62
CA SER A 217 -21.66 -16.82 -0.06
C SER A 217 -22.69 -16.53 -1.16
N LEU A 218 -22.28 -15.85 -2.23
CA LEU A 218 -23.16 -15.56 -3.36
C LEU A 218 -23.69 -16.84 -4.03
N GLY A 219 -22.83 -17.85 -4.18
CA GLY A 219 -23.22 -19.15 -4.74
C GLY A 219 -24.25 -19.89 -3.89
N ILE A 220 -24.15 -19.79 -2.56
CA ILE A 220 -25.15 -20.33 -1.63
C ILE A 220 -26.47 -19.57 -1.77
N ASP A 221 -26.44 -18.23 -1.80
CA ASP A 221 -27.63 -17.39 -1.93
C ASP A 221 -28.41 -17.71 -3.22
N ILE A 222 -27.70 -17.89 -4.34
CA ILE A 222 -28.28 -18.31 -5.62
C ILE A 222 -28.99 -19.67 -5.49
N ARG A 223 -28.34 -20.66 -4.86
CA ARG A 223 -28.91 -22.00 -4.68
C ARG A 223 -30.14 -21.97 -3.78
N VAL A 224 -30.09 -21.22 -2.67
CA VAL A 224 -31.21 -21.07 -1.74
C VAL A 224 -32.40 -20.39 -2.41
N ALA A 225 -32.17 -19.34 -3.19
CA ALA A 225 -33.22 -18.67 -3.95
C ALA A 225 -33.88 -19.63 -4.96
N PHE A 226 -33.08 -20.42 -5.69
CA PHE A 226 -33.57 -21.43 -6.61
C PHE A 226 -34.45 -22.48 -5.93
N LEU A 227 -33.99 -23.03 -4.80
CA LEU A 227 -34.75 -24.03 -4.02
C LEU A 227 -36.07 -23.47 -3.49
N LYS A 228 -36.09 -22.20 -3.07
CA LYS A 228 -37.28 -21.53 -2.55
C LYS A 228 -38.20 -20.95 -3.64
N ARG A 229 -37.84 -21.10 -4.93
CA ARG A 229 -38.50 -20.44 -6.07
C ARG A 229 -38.62 -18.92 -5.91
N ASN A 230 -37.63 -18.31 -5.26
CA ASN A 230 -37.54 -16.86 -5.08
C ASN A 230 -36.64 -16.25 -6.15
N HIS A 231 -36.87 -14.97 -6.45
CA HIS A 231 -35.96 -14.19 -7.27
C HIS A 231 -34.84 -13.61 -6.40
N LEU A 232 -33.59 -13.80 -6.81
CA LEU A 232 -32.42 -13.15 -6.23
C LEU A 232 -31.96 -12.04 -7.17
N VAL A 233 -31.84 -10.82 -6.65
CA VAL A 233 -31.26 -9.68 -7.36
C VAL A 233 -29.94 -9.34 -6.69
N SER A 234 -28.87 -9.26 -7.48
CA SER A 234 -27.54 -8.84 -7.00
C SER A 234 -27.14 -7.53 -7.67
N ILE A 235 -26.62 -6.59 -6.88
CA ILE A 235 -26.17 -5.28 -7.35
C ILE A 235 -24.67 -5.18 -7.07
N PHE A 236 -23.88 -4.99 -8.11
CA PHE A 236 -22.43 -4.83 -8.00
C PHE A 236 -22.06 -3.36 -8.14
N PHE A 237 -21.36 -2.83 -7.13
CA PHE A 237 -20.84 -1.47 -7.15
C PHE A 237 -19.32 -1.50 -7.30
N ASP A 238 -18.81 -0.70 -8.24
CA ASP A 238 -17.38 -0.42 -8.37
C ASP A 238 -17.11 1.07 -8.15
N ILE A 239 -16.12 1.36 -7.32
CA ILE A 239 -15.75 2.74 -6.97
C ILE A 239 -14.56 3.15 -7.83
N TYR A 240 -14.83 3.97 -8.83
CA TYR A 240 -13.79 4.53 -9.69
C TYR A 240 -12.77 5.33 -8.87
N LYS A 241 -11.48 4.94 -8.94
CA LYS A 241 -10.37 5.58 -8.23
C LYS A 241 -10.64 5.78 -6.73
N ALA A 242 -11.21 4.78 -6.06
CA ALA A 242 -11.60 4.82 -4.64
C ALA A 242 -10.54 5.45 -3.72
N TYR A 243 -9.30 5.06 -3.95
CA TYR A 243 -8.12 5.51 -3.24
C TYR A 243 -7.83 7.01 -3.41
N ASP A 244 -7.82 7.51 -4.65
CA ASP A 244 -7.53 8.92 -4.94
C ASP A 244 -8.67 9.84 -4.47
N ARG A 245 -9.91 9.33 -4.44
CA ARG A 245 -11.15 10.05 -4.07
C ARG A 245 -11.54 9.93 -2.61
N THR A 246 -10.69 9.34 -1.79
CA THR A 246 -10.96 9.09 -0.37
C THR A 246 -11.08 10.41 0.42
N TRP A 247 -12.17 10.57 1.17
CA TRP A 247 -12.37 11.73 2.05
C TRP A 247 -11.51 11.59 3.32
N ARG A 248 -10.33 12.20 3.31
CA ARG A 248 -9.31 12.11 4.39
C ARG A 248 -9.86 12.52 5.77
N TYR A 249 -10.60 13.63 5.83
CA TYR A 249 -11.21 14.06 7.08
C TYR A 249 -12.26 13.05 7.56
N GLY A 250 -13.05 12.46 6.66
CA GLY A 250 -14.00 11.40 6.97
C GLY A 250 -13.35 10.20 7.64
N ILE A 251 -12.22 9.73 7.11
CA ILE A 251 -11.40 8.67 7.75
C ILE A 251 -11.00 9.06 9.17
N MET A 252 -10.44 10.26 9.34
CA MET A 252 -9.97 10.70 10.64
C MET A 252 -11.13 10.82 11.62
N LYS A 253 -12.30 11.27 11.14
CA LYS A 253 -13.53 11.36 11.93
C LYS A 253 -14.01 9.98 12.35
N ASN A 254 -14.03 8.99 11.45
CA ASN A 254 -14.35 7.61 11.79
C ASN A 254 -13.43 7.09 12.90
N LEU A 255 -12.11 7.26 12.78
CA LEU A 255 -11.18 6.86 13.84
C LEU A 255 -11.46 7.59 15.16
N TYR A 256 -11.80 8.87 15.09
CA TYR A 256 -12.17 9.65 16.27
C TYR A 256 -13.45 9.13 16.94
N ASP A 257 -14.46 8.81 16.16
CA ASP A 257 -15.77 8.32 16.61
C ASP A 257 -15.66 6.89 17.19
N HIS A 258 -14.79 6.05 16.62
CA HIS A 258 -14.40 4.74 17.17
C HIS A 258 -13.52 4.83 18.44
N GLY A 259 -13.22 6.04 18.92
CA GLY A 259 -12.50 6.24 20.18
C GLY A 259 -10.98 6.08 20.07
N PHE A 260 -10.40 6.03 18.87
CA PHE A 260 -8.94 6.01 18.72
C PHE A 260 -8.34 7.32 19.23
N ARG A 261 -7.31 7.24 20.09
CA ARG A 261 -6.58 8.40 20.61
C ARG A 261 -5.10 8.06 20.78
N GLY A 262 -4.22 9.06 20.76
CA GLY A 262 -2.78 8.95 20.94
C GLY A 262 -2.02 8.72 19.63
N ASN A 263 -0.93 7.96 19.71
CA ASN A 263 0.09 7.85 18.67
C ASN A 263 -0.47 7.28 17.36
N LEU A 264 -1.36 6.29 17.43
CA LEU A 264 -1.87 5.60 16.24
C LEU A 264 -2.67 6.53 15.29
N PRO A 265 -3.74 7.22 15.73
CA PRO A 265 -4.45 8.14 14.84
C PRO A 265 -3.59 9.35 14.46
N ILE A 266 -2.67 9.82 15.31
CA ILE A 266 -1.74 10.90 14.94
C ILE A 266 -0.80 10.45 13.82
N PHE A 267 -0.30 9.21 13.88
CA PHE A 267 0.48 8.62 12.81
C PHE A 267 -0.32 8.55 11.51
N VAL A 268 -1.58 8.07 11.55
CA VAL A 268 -2.46 8.03 10.37
C VAL A 268 -2.70 9.44 9.82
N GLN A 269 -2.92 10.43 10.68
CA GLN A 269 -3.12 11.83 10.28
C GLN A 269 -1.89 12.38 9.56
N ASN A 270 -0.70 12.21 10.14
CA ASN A 270 0.56 12.67 9.54
C ASN A 270 0.83 11.94 8.23
N PHE A 271 0.55 10.63 8.18
CA PHE A 271 0.67 9.82 6.99
C PHE A 271 -0.24 10.30 5.84
N LEU A 272 -1.49 10.65 6.14
CA LEU A 272 -2.45 11.16 5.14
C LEU A 272 -2.12 12.59 4.70
N ASN A 273 -1.53 13.41 5.57
CA ASN A 273 -1.16 14.80 5.33
C ASN A 273 0.18 14.96 4.58
N GLN A 274 1.16 14.09 4.84
CA GLN A 274 2.48 14.08 4.16
C GLN A 274 2.39 13.80 2.66
N ILE A 275 1.20 13.43 2.18
CA ILE A 275 0.91 13.26 0.75
C ILE A 275 0.91 14.62 0.01
N PHE A 276 0.97 15.79 0.69
CA PHE A 276 0.74 17.10 0.06
C PHE A 276 1.69 18.29 0.38
N PHE A 277 2.74 18.17 1.18
CA PHE A 277 3.66 19.31 1.51
C PHE A 277 5.13 18.84 1.44
N GLU A 278 6.08 19.45 0.71
CA GLU A 278 6.43 20.88 0.57
C GLU A 278 7.07 21.26 -0.79
N SER A 279 6.73 22.47 -1.24
CA SER A 279 7.59 23.60 -1.69
C SER A 279 8.67 23.43 -2.78
N GLY A 280 8.44 24.10 -3.91
CA GLY A 280 9.51 24.58 -4.80
C GLY A 280 10.12 23.50 -5.68
N TRP A 281 9.68 23.45 -6.94
CA TRP A 281 10.07 22.50 -8.00
C TRP A 281 9.31 21.17 -8.02
N ARG A 282 8.36 21.11 -8.96
CA ARG A 282 7.90 19.90 -9.66
C ARG A 282 7.23 18.82 -8.81
N ILE A 283 6.02 19.17 -8.40
CA ILE A 283 4.83 18.32 -8.31
C ILE A 283 5.06 16.87 -7.87
N LEU A 284 5.00 16.66 -6.55
CA LEU A 284 4.73 15.36 -5.96
C LEU A 284 3.24 15.06 -6.12
N ILE A 285 2.96 14.38 -7.23
CA ILE A 285 1.67 13.77 -7.54
C ILE A 285 1.32 12.73 -6.47
N PRO A 286 0.05 12.61 -6.03
CA PRO A 286 -0.42 11.56 -5.13
C PRO A 286 -0.45 10.17 -5.81
N ILE A 287 0.68 9.64 -6.28
CA ILE A 287 0.80 8.24 -6.77
C ILE A 287 1.13 7.28 -5.60
N PHE A 288 1.23 7.80 -4.37
CA PHE A 288 1.48 7.02 -3.15
C PHE A 288 0.44 5.91 -2.87
N PHE A 289 -0.73 5.98 -3.51
CA PHE A 289 -1.83 5.04 -3.31
C PHE A 289 -1.73 3.72 -4.09
N ALA A 290 -0.97 3.66 -5.20
CA ALA A 290 -1.05 2.51 -6.12
C ALA A 290 -0.54 1.17 -5.54
N ARG A 291 0.25 1.19 -4.44
CA ARG A 291 0.75 -0.04 -3.79
C ARG A 291 0.55 -0.13 -2.27
N LYS A 292 -0.04 0.87 -1.63
CA LYS A 292 -0.37 0.82 -0.18
C LYS A 292 -1.77 0.30 0.08
N LYS A 293 -2.17 -0.72 -0.67
CA LYS A 293 -3.51 -1.30 -0.60
C LYS A 293 -3.86 -1.83 0.79
N VAL A 294 -2.87 -2.30 1.58
CA VAL A 294 -3.13 -3.01 2.84
C VAL A 294 -3.35 -2.08 4.04
N PHE A 295 -2.57 -1.00 4.18
CA PHE A 295 -2.74 -0.07 5.31
C PHE A 295 -3.98 0.79 5.12
N LEU A 296 -4.17 1.27 3.89
CA LEU A 296 -5.26 2.17 3.60
C LEU A 296 -6.58 1.42 3.37
N SER A 297 -6.56 0.12 3.02
CA SER A 297 -7.76 -0.71 3.17
C SER A 297 -8.15 -0.81 4.63
N ALA A 298 -7.24 -1.14 5.56
CA ALA A 298 -7.59 -1.25 6.98
C ALA A 298 -8.21 0.04 7.53
N VAL A 299 -7.67 1.19 7.11
CA VAL A 299 -8.18 2.52 7.49
C VAL A 299 -9.51 2.87 6.80
N LEU A 300 -9.73 2.46 5.54
CA LEU A 300 -10.99 2.65 4.81
C LEU A 300 -12.10 1.67 5.25
N GLN A 301 -11.72 0.59 5.91
CA GLN A 301 -12.62 -0.45 6.41
C GLN A 301 -13.20 -0.11 7.79
N ALA A 302 -12.69 0.96 8.43
CA ALA A 302 -13.16 1.54 9.68
C ALA A 302 -13.93 2.84 9.43
#